data_AF-A0A5N8AC24-F1
#
_entry.id   AF-A0A5N8AC24-F1
#
_cell.length_a   1.000
_cell.length_b   1.000
_cell.length_c   1.000
_cell.angle_alpha   90.00
_cell.angle_beta   90.00
_cell.angle_gamma   90.00
#
_symmetry.space_group_name_H-M   'P 1'
#
loop_
_entity.id
_entity.type
_entity.pdbx_description
1 polymer ?
#
loop_
_entity_poly.entity_id
_entity_poly.type
_entity_poly.pdbx_seq_one_letter_code
_entity_poly.pdbx_strand_id
1 'polypeptide(L)' 'MVKVPTKLFDPAEYIETQEDAATILADALESGDSAVVAATLGMIVRAEGAAKGSVNICPINMK' A
#
# COMPACT_ATOMS: atom_id res chain seq x y z
N MET A 1 30.53 -2.60 22.73
CA MET A 1 29.21 -3.01 22.22
C MET A 1 28.79 -1.98 21.18
N VAL A 2 28.90 -2.33 19.90
CA VAL A 2 28.57 -1.40 18.80
C VAL A 2 27.06 -1.37 18.66
N LYS A 3 26.44 -0.19 18.81
CA LYS A 3 25.00 -0.01 18.56
C LYS A 3 24.78 0.16 17.06
N VAL A 4 24.00 -0.74 16.47
CA VAL A 4 23.55 -0.63 15.08
C VAL A 4 22.35 0.34 15.06
N PRO A 5 22.39 1.42 14.26
CA PRO A 5 21.25 2.30 14.12
C PRO A 5 20.12 1.58 13.38
N THR A 6 18.94 1.54 13.99
CA THR A 6 17.72 0.97 13.38
C THR A 6 16.77 2.09 12.98
N LYS A 7 16.17 2.00 11.80
CA LYS A 7 15.11 2.92 11.34
C LYS A 7 13.73 2.31 11.66
N LEU A 8 12.72 3.16 11.86
CA LEU A 8 11.33 2.73 11.95
C LEU A 8 10.88 2.16 10.59
N PHE A 9 10.38 0.94 10.59
CA PHE A 9 9.88 0.28 9.39
C PHE A 9 8.52 0.87 9.00
N ASP A 10 8.42 1.44 7.80
CA ASP A 10 7.15 1.84 7.20
C ASP A 10 6.93 1.04 5.90
N PRO A 11 5.90 0.16 5.84
CA PRO A 11 5.63 -0.64 4.65
C PRO A 11 5.21 0.19 3.43
N ALA A 12 4.72 1.43 3.63
CA ALA A 12 4.35 2.31 2.53
C ALA A 12 5.57 2.75 1.69
N GLU A 13 6.78 2.78 2.28
CA GLU A 13 8.02 3.12 1.55
C GLU A 13 8.43 2.06 0.52
N TYR A 14 7.82 0.87 0.57
CA TYR A 14 8.12 -0.25 -0.32
C TYR A 14 7.06 -0.46 -1.41
N ILE A 15 6.01 0.37 -1.42
CA ILE A 15 5.03 0.38 -2.52
C ILE A 15 5.53 1.36 -3.55
N GLU A 16 6.31 0.86 -4.50
CA GLU A 16 6.92 1.69 -5.55
C GLU A 16 6.03 1.75 -6.80
N THR A 17 5.18 0.74 -7.01
CA THR A 17 4.38 0.60 -8.22
C THR A 17 2.88 0.46 -7.92
N GLN A 18 2.07 0.78 -8.93
CA GLN A 18 0.63 0.58 -8.86
C GLN A 18 0.24 -0.91 -8.83
N GLU A 19 1.08 -1.78 -9.39
CA GLU A 19 0.89 -3.24 -9.36
C GLU A 19 1.11 -3.80 -7.96
N ASP A 20 2.08 -3.27 -7.20
CA ASP A 20 2.30 -3.63 -5.81
C ASP A 20 1.11 -3.21 -4.94
N ALA A 21 0.62 -1.98 -5.13
CA ALA A 21 -0.57 -1.48 -4.44
C ALA A 21 -1.81 -2.36 -4.73
N ALA A 22 -2.01 -2.76 -5.99
CA ALA A 22 -3.12 -3.62 -6.38
C ALA A 22 -3.01 -5.03 -5.78
N THR A 23 -1.80 -5.60 -5.75
CA THR A 23 -1.54 -6.93 -5.18
C THR A 23 -1.84 -6.95 -3.68
N ILE A 24 -1.36 -5.95 -2.95
CA ILE A 24 -1.56 -5.87 -1.49
C ILE A 24 -3.02 -5.55 -1.16
N LEU A 25 -3.70 -4.74 -1.97
CA LEU A 25 -5.13 -4.49 -1.81
C LEU A 25 -5.97 -5.73 -2.10
N ALA A 26 -5.61 -6.52 -3.12
CA ALA A 26 -6.30 -7.76 -3.45
C ALA A 26 -6.19 -8.78 -2.29
N ASP A 27 -4.99 -8.92 -1.71
CA ASP A 27 -4.75 -9.76 -0.53
C ASP A 27 -5.58 -9.28 0.68
N ALA A 28 -5.62 -7.96 0.92
CA ALA A 28 -6.44 -7.38 1.98
C ALA A 28 -7.94 -7.62 1.77
N LEU A 29 -8.42 -7.62 0.51
CA LEU A 29 -9.80 -7.92 0.17
C LEU A 29 -10.14 -9.40 0.35
N GLU A 30 -9.20 -10.31 0.07
CA GLU A 30 -9.35 -11.75 0.30
C GLU A 30 -9.50 -12.09 1.79
N SER A 31 -8.85 -11.31 2.66
CA SER A 31 -9.01 -11.45 4.11
C SER A 31 -10.45 -11.19 4.59
N GLY A 32 -11.28 -10.46 3.82
CA GLY A 32 -12.68 -10.16 4.15
C GLY A 32 -12.88 -9.21 5.36
N ASP A 33 -11.79 -8.73 5.96
CA ASP A 33 -11.84 -7.82 7.11
C ASP A 33 -11.77 -6.36 6.64
N SER A 34 -12.86 -5.62 6.84
CA SER A 34 -12.96 -4.21 6.48
C SER A 34 -11.92 -3.31 7.13
N ALA A 35 -11.42 -3.66 8.33
CA ALA A 35 -10.38 -2.90 9.01
C ALA A 35 -9.02 -3.08 8.33
N VAL A 36 -8.72 -4.29 7.83
CA VAL A 36 -7.51 -4.58 7.07
C VAL A 36 -7.52 -3.85 5.74
N VAL A 37 -8.66 -3.89 5.02
CA VAL A 37 -8.82 -3.14 3.75
C VAL A 37 -8.61 -1.64 3.96
N ALA A 38 -9.20 -1.05 5.00
CA ALA A 38 -9.04 0.37 5.30
C ALA A 38 -7.59 0.74 5.68
N ALA A 39 -6.92 -0.12 6.45
CA ALA A 39 -5.52 0.07 6.83
C ALA A 39 -4.59 0.03 5.61
N THR A 40 -4.75 -0.98 4.75
CA THR A 40 -3.98 -1.15 3.51
C THR A 40 -4.22 0.03 2.55
N LEU A 41 -5.46 0.48 2.42
CA LEU A 41 -5.80 1.64 1.60
C LEU A 41 -5.12 2.91 2.12
N GLY A 42 -5.10 3.13 3.44
CA GLY A 42 -4.36 4.25 4.04
C GLY A 42 -2.85 4.17 3.82
N MET A 43 -2.29 2.96 3.75
CA MET A 43 -0.89 2.69 3.43
C MET A 43 -0.57 3.03 1.96
N ILE A 44 -1.44 2.63 1.01
CA ILE A 44 -1.30 2.93 -0.42
C ILE A 44 -1.41 4.45 -0.65
N VAL A 45 -2.39 5.10 -0.01
CA VAL A 45 -2.56 6.56 -0.08
C VAL A 45 -1.34 7.30 0.50
N ARG A 46 -0.69 6.74 1.53
CA ARG A 46 0.55 7.31 2.08
C ARG A 46 1.74 7.13 1.14
N ALA A 47 1.84 5.98 0.48
CA ALA A 47 2.86 5.72 -0.53
C ALA A 47 2.71 6.65 -1.74
N GLU A 48 1.48 6.83 -2.24
CA GLU A 48 1.21 7.71 -3.39
C GLU A 48 1.16 9.20 -3.01
N GLY A 49 0.84 9.55 -1.77
CA GLY A 49 0.62 10.92 -1.28
C GLY A 49 1.82 11.87 -1.36
N ALA A 50 3.01 11.37 -1.68
CA ALA A 50 4.19 12.18 -1.99
C ALA A 50 4.57 12.18 -3.48
N ALA A 51 3.99 11.30 -4.30
CA ALA A 51 4.43 11.04 -5.66
C ALA A 51 3.28 11.23 -6.67
N LYS A 52 2.97 12.50 -6.98
CA LYS A 52 2.24 12.94 -8.19
C LYS A 52 0.79 12.44 -8.34
N GLY A 53 -0.12 13.41 -8.31
CA GLY A 53 -1.52 13.23 -8.68
C GLY A 53 -1.70 12.62 -10.07
N SER A 54 -2.14 11.37 -10.09
CA SER A 54 -2.94 10.78 -11.15
C SER A 54 -3.54 9.48 -10.61
N VAL A 55 -4.53 9.61 -9.72
CA VAL A 55 -5.45 8.49 -9.44
C VAL A 55 -6.29 8.29 -10.70
N ASN A 56 -5.74 7.57 -11.68
CA ASN A 56 -6.53 6.78 -12.59
C ASN A 56 -6.71 5.46 -11.86
N ILE A 57 -7.74 5.39 -11.01
CA ILE A 57 -8.25 4.10 -10.55
C ILE A 57 -8.44 3.26 -11.81
N CYS A 58 -7.55 2.30 -12.04
CA CYS A 58 -7.67 1.33 -13.12
C CYS A 58 -9.12 0.86 -13.13
N PRO A 59 -9.81 0.82 -14.29
CA PRO A 59 -11.14 0.25 -14.34
C PRO A 59 -10.96 -1.19 -13.88
N ILE A 60 -11.47 -1.48 -12.68
CA ILE A 60 -11.57 -2.83 -12.11
C ILE A 60 -12.46 -3.60 -13.09
N ASN A 61 -11.86 -4.14 -14.14
CA ASN A 61 -12.50 -5.00 -15.11
C ASN A 61 -12.52 -6.38 -14.47
N MET A 62 -13.48 -6.54 -13.55
CA MET A 62 -13.90 -7.84 -13.07
C MET A 62 -14.63 -8.50 -14.24
N LYS A 63 -13.90 -9.29 -15.03
CA LYS A 63 -14.42 -10.17 -16.08
C LYS A 63 -14.31 -11.61 -15.64
#